data_AF-A0A2N3GV95-F1
#
_entry.id   AF-A0A2N3GV95-F1
#
_cell.length_a   1.000
_cell.length_b   1.000
_cell.length_c   1.000
_cell.angle_alpha   90.00
_cell.angle_beta   90.00
_cell.angle_gamma   90.00
#
_symmetry.space_group_name_H-M   'P 1'
#
loop_
_entity.id
_entity.type
_entity.pdbx_description
1 polymer ?
#
loop_
_entity_poly.entity_id
_entity_poly.type
_entity_poly.pdbx_seq_one_letter_code
_entity_poly.pdbx_strand_id
1 'polypeptide(L)'
;GLIISGLLAWSFFIDGWPQRPLGFEMVNAHPWVGNGLRAIIVVGVVGAAIVHTILRRLLAIVDTVRAGDPFILDNARRLEAIAWSVLALEGLRLIVAAIAAAVWEPGRFDAFSFAPWLAVLLLFVLAGVFAHGARMRADLEGTV
;
A
#
# COMPACT_ATOMS: atom_id res chain seq x y z
N GLY A 1 -13.36 8.13 -10.79
CA GLY A 1 -12.00 7.61 -11.05
C GLY A 1 -11.27 8.50 -12.05
N LEU A 2 -11.60 8.36 -13.33
CA LEU A 2 -10.97 9.07 -14.46
C LEU A 2 -10.80 10.58 -14.28
N ILE A 3 -11.80 11.29 -13.76
CA ILE A 3 -11.74 12.75 -13.54
C ILE A 3 -10.69 13.11 -12.47
N ILE A 4 -10.64 12.37 -11.36
CA ILE A 4 -9.66 12.60 -10.28
C ILE A 4 -8.24 12.28 -10.77
N SER A 5 -8.08 11.17 -11.50
CA SER A 5 -6.80 10.80 -12.11
C SER A 5 -6.34 11.84 -13.14
N GLY A 6 -7.26 12.38 -13.94
CA GLY A 6 -7.00 13.43 -14.90
C GLY A 6 -6.59 14.75 -14.24
N LEU A 7 -7.27 15.16 -13.17
CA LEU A 7 -6.91 16.35 -12.39
C LEU A 7 -5.54 16.18 -11.69
N LEU A 8 -5.25 15.00 -11.16
CA LEU A 8 -3.94 14.67 -10.58
C LEU A 8 -2.83 14.77 -11.63
N ALA A 9 -3.03 14.20 -12.82
CA ALA A 9 -2.06 14.28 -13.90
C ALA A 9 -1.88 15.73 -14.37
N TRP A 10 -2.97 16.46 -14.58
CA TRP A 10 -2.96 17.87 -14.99
C TRP A 10 -2.20 18.77 -14.01
N SER A 11 -2.29 18.47 -12.71
CA SER A 11 -1.56 19.16 -11.65
C SER A 11 -0.03 19.19 -11.86
N PHE A 12 0.55 18.15 -12.46
CA PHE A 12 2.00 18.09 -12.70
C PHE A 12 2.48 18.99 -13.85
N PHE A 13 1.57 19.40 -14.74
CA PHE A 13 1.88 20.24 -15.91
C PHE A 13 1.64 21.73 -15.67
N ILE A 14 1.13 22.12 -14.50
CA ILE A 14 0.91 23.53 -14.16
C ILE A 14 2.25 24.17 -13.79
N ASP A 15 2.60 25.23 -14.51
CA ASP A 15 3.82 26.00 -14.23
C ASP A 15 3.82 26.51 -12.78
N GLY A 16 4.94 26.31 -12.10
CA GLY A 16 5.11 26.70 -10.71
C GLY A 16 4.30 25.90 -9.70
N TRP A 17 3.67 24.77 -10.06
CA TRP A 17 3.17 23.82 -9.08
C TRP A 17 4.26 22.80 -8.70
N PRO A 18 4.47 22.50 -7.41
CA PRO A 18 3.71 22.92 -6.23
C PRO A 18 4.19 24.21 -5.53
N GLN A 19 5.18 24.92 -6.10
CA GLN A 19 5.90 26.04 -5.47
C GLN A 19 5.05 27.31 -5.24
N ARG A 20 4.26 27.73 -6.23
CA ARG A 20 3.43 28.94 -6.22
C ARG A 20 2.37 28.95 -5.10
N PRO A 21 1.59 27.88 -4.87
CA PRO A 21 0.60 27.85 -3.80
C PRO A 21 1.21 27.71 -2.39
N LEU A 22 2.43 27.18 -2.26
CA LEU A 22 3.13 27.07 -0.97
C LEU A 22 3.78 28.38 -0.49
N GLY A 23 3.77 29.42 -1.34
CA GLY A 23 4.45 30.68 -1.08
C GLY A 23 5.95 30.60 -1.37
N PHE A 24 6.50 31.68 -1.94
CA PHE A 24 7.91 31.75 -2.34
C PHE A 24 8.90 31.61 -1.16
N GLU A 25 8.45 31.82 0.08
CA GLU A 25 9.29 31.74 1.29
C GLU A 25 9.76 30.30 1.61
N MET A 26 8.91 29.28 1.41
CA MET A 26 9.26 27.87 1.67
C MET A 26 10.22 27.28 0.62
N VAL A 27 10.12 27.77 -0.63
CA VAL A 27 10.94 27.29 -1.77
C VAL A 27 12.37 27.80 -1.67
N ASN A 28 12.54 29.01 -1.14
CA ASN A 28 13.86 29.62 -0.93
C ASN A 28 14.59 29.03 0.29
N ALA A 29 13.86 28.46 1.26
CA ALA A 29 14.43 27.84 2.45
C ALA A 29 15.07 26.45 2.17
N HIS A 30 14.52 25.67 1.23
CA HIS A 30 15.11 24.39 0.83
C HIS A 30 14.82 24.06 -0.66
N PRO A 31 15.81 24.16 -1.57
CA PRO A 31 15.59 24.10 -3.02
C PRO A 31 15.01 22.76 -3.52
N TRP A 32 15.09 21.70 -2.72
CA TRP A 32 14.61 20.36 -3.07
C TRP A 32 13.13 20.07 -2.73
N VAL A 33 12.44 20.99 -2.05
CA VAL A 33 11.05 20.80 -1.57
C VAL A 33 10.07 20.48 -2.68
N GLY A 34 10.17 21.19 -3.81
CA GLY A 34 9.28 20.95 -4.95
C GLY A 34 9.40 19.54 -5.54
N ASN A 35 10.62 19.01 -5.63
CA ASN A 35 10.88 17.68 -6.15
C ASN A 35 10.46 16.59 -5.15
N GLY A 36 10.70 16.82 -3.85
CA GLY A 36 10.26 15.92 -2.78
C GLY A 36 8.74 15.72 -2.77
N LEU A 37 7.97 16.81 -2.88
CA LEU A 37 6.51 16.73 -2.90
C LEU A 37 5.98 16.00 -4.15
N ARG A 38 6.56 16.26 -5.33
CA ARG A 38 6.21 15.51 -6.55
C ARG A 38 6.47 14.01 -6.40
N ALA A 39 7.60 13.64 -5.81
CA ALA A 39 7.94 12.24 -5.55
C ALA A 39 6.93 11.58 -4.58
N ILE A 40 6.56 12.26 -3.49
CA ILE A 40 5.56 11.75 -2.53
C ILE A 40 4.20 11.51 -3.20
N ILE A 41 3.78 12.39 -4.11
CA ILE A 41 2.52 12.22 -4.84
C ILE A 41 2.57 11.00 -5.76
N VAL A 42 3.67 10.80 -6.49
CA VAL A 42 3.87 9.60 -7.32
C VAL A 42 3.81 8.33 -6.46
N VAL A 43 4.51 8.32 -5.32
CA VAL A 43 4.46 7.20 -4.37
C VAL A 43 3.03 6.98 -3.87
N GLY A 44 2.28 8.04 -3.57
CA GLY A 44 0.88 7.97 -3.16
C GLY A 44 -0.04 7.35 -4.23
N VAL A 45 0.17 7.67 -5.51
CA VAL A 45 -0.58 7.06 -6.63
C VAL A 45 -0.28 5.57 -6.74
N VAL A 46 1.00 5.17 -6.62
CA VAL A 46 1.38 3.75 -6.59
C VAL A 46 0.73 3.04 -5.40
N GLY A 47 0.76 3.66 -4.21
CA GLY A 47 0.09 3.15 -3.01
C GLY A 47 -1.41 2.95 -3.20
N ALA A 48 -2.10 3.92 -3.82
CA ALA A 48 -3.52 3.81 -4.13
C ALA A 48 -3.83 2.64 -5.08
N ALA A 49 -2.98 2.41 -6.09
CA ALA A 49 -3.11 1.26 -6.97
C ALA A 49 -2.95 -0.06 -6.19
N ILE A 50 -1.94 -0.16 -5.31
CA ILE A 50 -1.74 -1.35 -4.46
C ILE A 50 -2.97 -1.60 -3.57
N VAL A 51 -3.46 -0.58 -2.87
CA VAL A 51 -4.67 -0.67 -2.03
C VAL A 51 -5.88 -1.13 -2.84
N HIS A 52 -6.07 -0.61 -4.04
CA HIS A 52 -7.15 -1.07 -4.92
C HIS A 52 -7.05 -2.57 -5.21
N THR A 53 -5.84 -3.09 -5.44
CA THR A 53 -5.65 -4.54 -5.66
C THR A 53 -5.91 -5.37 -4.39
N ILE A 54 -5.60 -4.85 -3.20
CA ILE A 54 -5.93 -5.49 -1.92
C ILE A 54 -7.45 -5.59 -1.77
N LEU A 55 -8.17 -4.48 -1.95
CA LEU A 55 -9.61 -4.42 -1.81
C LEU A 55 -10.33 -5.37 -2.75
N ARG A 56 -9.90 -5.48 -4.02
CA ARG A 56 -10.47 -6.44 -4.98
C ARG A 56 -10.29 -7.89 -4.53
N ARG A 57 -9.13 -8.23 -3.93
CA ARG A 57 -8.87 -9.58 -3.44
C ARG A 57 -9.69 -9.89 -2.18
N LEU A 58 -9.80 -8.93 -1.26
CA LEU A 58 -10.64 -9.04 -0.08
C LEU A 58 -12.11 -9.24 -0.47
N LEU A 59 -12.61 -8.47 -1.43
CA LEU A 59 -13.99 -8.62 -1.92
C LEU A 59 -14.23 -10.02 -2.47
N ALA A 60 -13.32 -10.54 -3.28
CA ALA A 60 -13.45 -11.90 -3.81
C ALA A 60 -13.42 -12.99 -2.72
N ILE A 61 -12.65 -12.80 -1.64
CA ILE A 61 -12.71 -13.70 -0.48
C ILE A 61 -14.10 -13.60 0.18
N VAL A 62 -14.60 -12.38 0.43
CA VAL A 62 -15.93 -12.15 1.01
C VAL A 62 -17.04 -12.78 0.17
N ASP A 63 -16.94 -12.72 -1.17
CA ASP A 63 -17.92 -13.32 -2.08
C ASP A 63 -17.94 -14.85 -1.94
N THR A 64 -16.78 -15.50 -1.87
CA THR A 64 -16.70 -16.96 -1.66
C THR A 64 -17.17 -17.40 -0.26
N VAL A 65 -16.88 -16.61 0.77
CA VAL A 65 -17.36 -16.85 2.14
C VAL A 65 -18.89 -16.72 2.19
N ARG A 66 -19.46 -15.73 1.49
CA ARG A 66 -20.92 -15.56 1.37
C ARG A 66 -21.57 -16.72 0.62
N ALA A 67 -20.88 -17.32 -0.35
CA ALA A 67 -21.31 -18.52 -1.05
C ALA A 67 -21.21 -19.81 -0.19
N GLY A 68 -20.69 -19.71 1.03
CA GLY A 68 -20.60 -20.83 1.99
C GLY A 68 -19.29 -21.59 1.97
N ASP A 69 -18.30 -21.18 1.16
CA ASP A 69 -17.03 -21.90 1.01
C ASP A 69 -15.80 -21.03 1.39
N PRO A 70 -15.55 -20.83 2.70
CA PRO A 70 -14.50 -19.94 3.18
C PRO A 70 -13.07 -20.51 2.98
N PHE A 71 -12.91 -21.83 3.02
CA PHE A 71 -11.61 -22.51 3.08
C PHE A 71 -11.24 -23.21 1.76
N ILE A 72 -11.24 -22.45 0.68
CA ILE A 72 -10.70 -22.89 -0.62
C ILE A 72 -9.24 -22.47 -0.78
N LEU A 73 -8.45 -23.27 -1.49
CA LEU A 73 -7.04 -23.00 -1.75
C LEU A 73 -6.82 -21.64 -2.44
N ASP A 74 -7.78 -21.20 -3.23
CA ASP A 74 -7.73 -19.89 -3.91
C ASP A 74 -7.80 -18.71 -2.94
N ASN A 75 -8.57 -18.82 -1.85
CA ASN A 75 -8.62 -17.76 -0.83
C ASN A 75 -7.30 -17.66 -0.08
N ALA A 76 -6.62 -18.78 0.15
CA ALA A 76 -5.29 -18.77 0.74
C ALA A 76 -4.28 -18.04 -0.15
N ARG A 77 -4.28 -18.28 -1.47
CA ARG A 77 -3.44 -17.53 -2.43
C ARG A 77 -3.79 -16.04 -2.47
N ARG A 78 -5.07 -15.69 -2.38
CA ARG A 78 -5.51 -14.28 -2.30
C ARG A 78 -4.98 -13.61 -1.04
N LEU A 79 -5.02 -14.28 0.12
CA LEU A 79 -4.47 -13.77 1.38
C LEU A 79 -2.96 -13.57 1.31
N GLU A 80 -2.22 -14.51 0.73
CA GLU A 80 -0.77 -14.36 0.52
C GLU A 80 -0.46 -13.14 -0.35
N ALA A 81 -1.19 -12.96 -1.45
CA ALA A 81 -1.02 -11.78 -2.31
C ALA A 81 -1.38 -10.47 -1.59
N ILE A 82 -2.35 -10.48 -0.68
CA ILE A 82 -2.67 -9.34 0.18
C ILE A 82 -1.51 -9.06 1.16
N ALA A 83 -0.93 -10.09 1.79
CA ALA A 83 0.20 -9.92 2.70
C ALA A 83 1.41 -9.25 2.00
N TRP A 84 1.75 -9.71 0.79
CA TRP A 84 2.78 -9.07 -0.05
C TRP A 84 2.43 -7.62 -0.41
N SER A 85 1.16 -7.33 -0.69
CA SER A 85 0.71 -5.97 -1.00
C SER A 85 0.82 -5.04 0.20
N VAL A 86 0.49 -5.51 1.41
CA VAL A 86 0.64 -4.73 2.65
C VAL A 86 2.12 -4.51 2.99
N LEU A 87 2.98 -5.52 2.78
CA LEU A 87 4.43 -5.35 2.90
C LEU A 87 4.96 -4.27 1.94
N ALA A 88 4.48 -4.27 0.68
CA ALA A 88 4.85 -3.23 -0.28
C ALA A 88 4.42 -1.83 0.21
N LEU A 89 3.20 -1.68 0.75
CA LEU A 89 2.72 -0.40 1.30
C LEU A 89 3.60 0.10 2.45
N GLU A 90 4.07 -0.81 3.32
CA GLU A 90 5.00 -0.44 4.40
C GLU A 90 6.35 0.01 3.83
N GLY A 91 6.84 -0.62 2.76
CA GLY A 91 8.00 -0.15 2.01
C GLY A 91 7.81 1.25 1.43
N LEU A 92 6.64 1.53 0.84
CA LEU A 92 6.29 2.87 0.35
C LEU A 92 6.29 3.90 1.47
N ARG A 93 5.78 3.55 2.66
CA ARG A 93 5.80 4.43 3.85
C ARG A 93 7.23 4.81 4.23
N LEU A 94 8.17 3.85 4.22
CA LEU A 94 9.58 4.12 4.48
C LEU A 94 10.21 5.03 3.42
N ILE A 95 9.86 4.85 2.14
CA ILE A 95 10.33 5.74 1.07
C ILE A 95 9.83 7.17 1.30
N VAL A 96 8.56 7.36 1.64
CA VAL A 96 8.01 8.69 1.96
C VAL A 96 8.73 9.30 3.17
N ALA A 97 8.98 8.53 4.22
CA ALA A 97 9.72 8.99 5.39
C ALA A 97 11.16 9.41 5.05
N ALA A 98 11.85 8.65 4.19
CA ALA A 98 13.19 8.99 3.72
C ALA A 98 13.21 10.28 2.88
N ILE A 99 12.24 10.45 1.98
CA ILE A 99 12.09 11.69 1.20
C ILE A 99 11.81 12.87 2.14
N ALA A 100 10.91 12.70 3.12
CA ALA A 100 10.59 13.73 4.08
C ALA A 100 11.81 14.15 4.91
N ALA A 101 12.58 13.19 5.42
CA ALA A 101 13.80 13.45 6.19
C ALA A 101 14.87 14.18 5.34
N ALA A 102 15.04 13.79 4.07
CA ALA A 102 16.02 14.42 3.18
C ALA A 102 15.65 15.86 2.78
N VAL A 103 14.37 16.24 2.85
CA VAL A 103 13.86 17.48 2.27
C VAL A 103 13.39 18.49 3.32
N TRP A 104 12.90 18.05 4.48
CA TRP A 104 12.36 18.92 5.53
C TRP A 104 13.20 18.94 6.82
N GLU A 105 13.74 17.80 7.26
CA GLU A 105 14.46 17.70 8.54
C GLU A 105 15.73 16.82 8.42
N PRO A 106 16.82 17.35 7.84
CA PRO A 106 18.08 16.61 7.72
C PRO A 106 18.58 16.20 9.11
N GLY A 107 18.57 14.89 9.41
CA GLY A 107 19.13 14.34 10.64
C GLY A 107 18.12 13.87 11.70
N ARG A 108 16.80 14.02 11.49
CA ARG A 108 15.78 13.45 12.40
C ARG A 108 15.14 12.20 11.79
N PHE A 109 15.68 11.04 12.16
CA PHE A 109 15.11 9.72 11.81
C PHE A 109 14.29 9.18 12.98
N ASP A 110 13.09 9.72 13.18
CA ASP A 110 12.14 9.19 14.16
C ASP A 110 10.89 8.68 13.45
N ALA A 111 11.02 7.53 12.77
CA ALA A 111 9.96 6.97 11.92
C ALA A 111 9.81 5.44 12.00
N PHE A 112 10.63 4.76 12.81
CA PHE A 112 10.56 3.31 12.96
C PHE A 112 9.52 2.93 14.00
N SER A 113 8.34 2.52 13.53
CA SER A 113 7.31 1.89 14.36
C SER A 113 7.27 0.41 14.02
N PHE A 114 7.29 -0.44 15.04
CA PHE A 114 7.22 -1.90 14.89
C PHE A 114 5.80 -2.42 14.62
N ALA A 115 4.77 -1.66 15.02
CA ALA A 115 3.39 -2.10 14.95
C ALA A 115 2.91 -2.46 13.52
N PRO A 116 3.22 -1.67 12.46
CA PRO A 116 2.87 -2.03 11.08
C PRO A 116 3.54 -3.33 10.60
N TRP A 117 4.78 -3.57 11.03
CA TRP A 117 5.52 -4.79 10.69
C TRP A 117 4.91 -6.03 11.33
N LEU A 118 4.43 -5.90 12.58
CA LEU A 118 3.67 -6.96 13.22
C LEU A 118 2.39 -7.28 12.43
N ALA A 119 1.67 -6.27 11.94
CA ALA A 119 0.48 -6.49 11.10
C ALA A 119 0.81 -7.25 9.81
N VAL A 120 1.92 -6.91 9.14
CA VAL A 120 2.41 -7.64 7.95
C VAL A 120 2.68 -9.11 8.30
N LEU A 121 3.41 -9.37 9.39
CA LEU A 121 3.71 -10.73 9.85
C LEU A 121 2.45 -11.52 10.18
N LEU A 122 1.50 -10.90 10.90
CA LEU A 122 0.22 -11.53 11.23
C LEU A 122 -0.58 -11.89 9.97
N LEU A 123 -0.55 -11.04 8.94
CA LEU A 123 -1.16 -11.31 7.63
C LEU A 123 -0.55 -12.55 6.96
N PHE A 124 0.78 -12.68 6.97
CA PHE A 124 1.47 -13.88 6.45
C PHE A 124 1.12 -15.13 7.26
N VAL A 125 1.12 -15.04 8.59
CA VAL A 125 0.74 -16.15 9.47
C VAL A 125 -0.70 -16.59 9.17
N LEU A 126 -1.62 -15.63 9.07
CA LEU A 126 -3.02 -15.91 8.77
C LEU A 126 -3.17 -16.58 7.40
N ALA A 127 -2.50 -16.07 6.37
CA ALA A 127 -2.49 -16.69 5.05
C ALA A 127 -1.99 -18.14 5.10
N GLY A 128 -0.93 -18.42 5.86
CA GLY A 128 -0.38 -19.76 6.06
C GLY A 128 -1.35 -20.72 6.77
N VAL A 129 -2.03 -20.27 7.83
CA VAL A 129 -3.02 -21.07 8.56
C VAL A 129 -4.22 -21.40 7.67
N PHE A 130 -4.71 -20.43 6.89
CA PHE A 130 -5.80 -20.66 5.93
C PHE A 130 -5.37 -21.63 4.82
N ALA A 131 -4.15 -21.53 4.30
CA ALA A 131 -3.59 -22.46 3.32
C ALA A 131 -3.47 -23.89 3.86
N HIS A 132 -3.13 -24.03 5.14
CA HIS A 132 -3.05 -25.33 5.80
C HIS A 132 -4.45 -25.93 6.01
N GLY A 133 -5.40 -25.14 6.53
CA GLY A 133 -6.78 -25.58 6.72
C GLY A 133 -7.48 -26.00 5.42
N ALA A 134 -7.25 -25.26 4.33
CA ALA A 134 -7.78 -25.63 3.01
C ALA A 134 -7.21 -26.95 2.48
N ARG A 135 -5.93 -27.25 2.72
CA ARG A 135 -5.31 -28.53 2.34
C ARG A 135 -5.87 -29.69 3.14
N MET A 136 -6.01 -29.54 4.45
CA MET A 136 -6.59 -30.57 5.31
C MET A 136 -8.03 -30.92 4.88
N ARG A 137 -8.83 -29.93 4.48
CA ARG A 137 -10.17 -30.17 3.96
C ARG A 137 -10.16 -30.93 2.63
N ALA A 138 -9.28 -30.56 1.70
CA ALA A 138 -9.16 -31.25 0.42
C ALA A 138 -8.76 -32.73 0.60
N ASP A 139 -7.89 -33.03 1.56
CA ASP A 139 -7.48 -34.40 1.88
C ASP A 139 -8.65 -35.23 2.45
N LEU A 140 -9.52 -34.63 3.28
CA LEU A 140 -10.69 -35.29 3.85
C LEU A 140 -11.79 -35.58 2.81
N GLU A 141 -12.03 -34.64 1.89
CA GLU A 141 -13.01 -34.81 0.80
C GLU A 141 -12.58 -35.89 -0.21
N GLY A 142 -11.27 -36.17 -0.34
CA GLY A 142 -10.72 -37.21 -1.22
C GLY A 142 -10.72 -38.64 -0.65
N THR A 143 -11.15 -38.82 0.60
CA THR A 143 -11.20 -40.14 1.27
C THR A 143 -12.58 -40.82 1.26
N VAL A 144 -13.57 -40.24 0.56
CA VAL A 144 -14.94 -40.74 0.43
C VAL A 144 -15.19 -41.37 -0.93
#